data_AF-A0A0C9MEG5-F1
#
_entry.id   AF-A0A0C9MEG5-F1
#
_cell.length_a   1.000
_cell.length_b   1.000
_cell.length_c   1.000
_cell.angle_alpha   90.00
_cell.angle_beta   90.00
_cell.angle_gamma   90.00
#
_symmetry.space_group_name_H-M   'P 1'
#
loop_
_entity.id
_entity.type
_entity.pdbx_description
1 polymer ?
#
loop_
_entity_poly.entity_id
_entity_poly.type
_entity_poly.pdbx_seq_one_letter_code
_entity_poly.pdbx_strand_id
1 'polypeptide(L)'
;MAHVFEEDISWPSWLYYLSATVFEFVPFMIRNRFGVSWPRVIKFLSQLREDKGAGLPVGVAGFCWGGLHAVTLTHERPDTKASNGMPLADAFYTAHPSNLTVPSDIEAIKRPLSIAIGDKDAVMAFGQVQQAQKILANKSDVDTEVVVYPGAKHGFAVRASKAVPDSQETKQSEEAEKQAISWFQRQFEAAKRR
;
A
#
# COMPACT_ATOMS: atom_id res chain seq x y z
N MET A 1 16.71 13.11 1.76
CA MET A 1 15.37 13.31 2.36
C MET A 1 15.37 13.39 3.89
N ALA A 2 16.02 12.48 4.63
CA ALA A 2 15.95 12.46 6.10
C ALA A 2 16.44 13.76 6.78
N HIS A 3 17.55 14.34 6.29
CA HIS A 3 18.16 15.54 6.88
C HIS A 3 17.38 16.85 6.67
N VAL A 4 16.38 16.90 5.77
CA VAL A 4 15.56 18.12 5.57
C VAL A 4 14.66 18.39 6.77
N PHE A 5 14.39 17.37 7.59
CA PHE A 5 13.49 17.42 8.73
C PHE A 5 14.22 17.39 10.09
N GLU A 6 15.55 17.54 10.10
CA GLU A 6 16.34 17.65 11.33
C GLU A 6 16.24 19.08 11.90
N GLU A 7 15.97 19.20 13.20
CA GLU A 7 15.74 20.49 13.87
C GLU A 7 17.01 21.36 13.98
N ASP A 8 18.20 20.75 13.94
CA ASP A 8 19.50 21.42 14.15
C ASP A 8 20.29 21.69 12.86
N ILE A 9 19.63 21.72 11.69
CA ILE A 9 20.32 21.87 10.42
C ILE A 9 20.68 23.33 10.09
N SER A 10 21.93 23.58 9.68
CA SER A 10 22.37 24.91 9.24
C SER A 10 21.68 25.34 7.95
N TRP A 11 21.44 26.65 7.76
CA TRP A 11 20.73 27.17 6.58
C TRP A 11 21.36 26.79 5.22
N PRO A 12 22.70 26.71 5.04
CA PRO A 12 23.28 26.26 3.77
C PRO A 12 23.07 24.76 3.54
N SER A 13 23.20 23.95 4.59
CA SER A 13 22.93 22.52 4.54
C SER A 13 21.46 22.24 4.23
N TRP A 14 20.55 23.02 4.83
CA TRP A 14 19.12 22.92 4.55
C TRP A 14 18.80 23.20 3.07
N LEU A 15 19.33 24.28 2.50
CA LEU A 15 19.16 24.60 1.08
C LEU A 15 19.70 23.48 0.18
N TYR A 16 20.87 22.94 0.51
CA TYR A 16 21.45 21.80 -0.20
C TYR A 16 20.53 20.58 -0.15
N TYR A 17 20.12 20.10 1.02
CA TYR A 17 19.29 18.90 1.12
C TYR A 17 17.88 19.10 0.59
N LEU A 18 17.32 20.31 0.69
CA LEU A 18 16.07 20.68 0.04
C LEU A 18 16.22 20.56 -1.47
N SER A 19 17.26 21.17 -2.04
CA SER A 19 17.51 21.11 -3.48
C SER A 19 17.71 19.67 -3.96
N ALA A 20 18.55 18.88 -3.28
CA ALA A 20 18.78 17.48 -3.59
C ALA A 20 17.47 16.67 -3.52
N THR A 21 16.66 16.90 -2.48
CA THR A 21 15.35 16.27 -2.34
C THR A 21 14.42 16.65 -3.48
N VAL A 22 14.37 17.93 -3.89
CA VAL A 22 13.56 18.37 -5.03
C VAL A 22 14.05 17.71 -6.33
N PHE A 23 15.37 17.71 -6.58
CA PHE A 23 15.96 17.14 -7.79
C PHE A 23 15.76 15.62 -7.92
N GLU A 24 15.66 14.89 -6.82
CA GLU A 24 15.40 13.44 -6.86
C GLU A 24 13.91 13.11 -6.80
N PHE A 25 13.18 13.75 -5.88
CA PHE A 25 11.79 13.41 -5.57
C PHE A 25 10.83 13.91 -6.65
N VAL A 26 11.04 15.09 -7.23
CA VAL A 26 10.13 15.61 -8.27
C VAL A 26 10.17 14.75 -9.53
N PRO A 27 11.33 14.41 -10.12
CA PRO A 27 11.38 13.48 -11.25
C PRO A 27 10.83 12.10 -10.90
N PHE A 28 11.07 11.60 -9.68
CA PHE A 28 10.46 10.37 -9.21
C PHE A 28 8.94 10.44 -9.24
N MET A 29 8.34 11.51 -8.68
CA MET A 29 6.89 11.70 -8.66
C MET A 29 6.30 11.80 -10.08
N ILE A 30 6.97 12.51 -11.00
CA ILE A 30 6.51 12.62 -12.40
C ILE A 30 6.56 11.25 -13.11
N ARG A 31 7.64 10.48 -12.92
CA ARG A 31 7.84 9.18 -13.58
C ARG A 31 6.98 8.06 -12.99
N ASN A 32 6.58 8.19 -11.72
CA ASN A 32 5.84 7.16 -10.99
C ASN A 32 4.38 7.53 -10.67
N ARG A 33 3.92 8.73 -11.07
CA ARG A 33 2.51 9.13 -10.94
C ARG A 33 1.57 8.06 -11.48
N PHE A 34 0.40 7.94 -10.86
CA PHE A 34 -0.54 6.86 -11.12
C PHE A 34 -0.81 6.63 -12.61
N GLY A 35 -1.13 7.68 -13.38
CA GLY A 35 -1.39 7.55 -14.82
C GLY A 35 -0.22 7.03 -15.68
N VAL A 36 1.02 7.08 -15.17
CA VAL A 36 2.22 6.55 -15.86
C VAL A 36 2.57 5.14 -15.40
N SER A 37 2.44 4.87 -14.10
CA SER A 37 2.78 3.57 -13.52
C SER A 37 1.64 2.55 -13.66
N TRP A 38 0.37 2.98 -13.65
CA TRP A 38 -0.79 2.10 -13.73
C TRP A 38 -0.79 1.20 -14.97
N PRO A 39 -0.59 1.71 -16.21
CA PRO A 39 -0.56 0.85 -17.39
C PRO A 39 0.57 -0.20 -17.33
N ARG A 40 1.68 0.11 -16.66
CA ARG A 40 2.81 -0.82 -16.48
C ARG A 40 2.45 -1.95 -15.51
N VAL A 41 1.81 -1.60 -14.40
CA VAL A 41 1.30 -2.55 -13.41
C VAL A 41 0.26 -3.47 -14.04
N ILE A 42 -0.73 -2.91 -14.75
CA ILE A 42 -1.76 -3.69 -15.44
C ILE A 42 -1.12 -4.61 -16.48
N LYS A 43 -0.24 -4.10 -17.35
CA LYS A 43 0.44 -4.93 -18.35
C LYS A 43 1.18 -6.11 -17.72
N PHE A 44 1.94 -5.86 -16.65
CA PHE A 44 2.67 -6.91 -15.95
C PHE A 44 1.71 -7.97 -15.36
N LEU A 45 0.66 -7.56 -14.66
CA LEU A 45 -0.30 -8.49 -14.05
C LEU A 45 -1.11 -9.27 -15.10
N SER A 46 -1.48 -8.64 -16.22
CA SER A 46 -2.15 -9.32 -17.35
C SER A 46 -1.25 -10.40 -17.92
N GLN A 47 0.01 -10.09 -18.20
CA GLN A 47 0.98 -11.07 -18.68
C GLN A 47 1.21 -12.20 -17.67
N LEU A 48 1.27 -11.86 -16.38
CA LEU A 48 1.42 -12.82 -15.30
C LEU A 48 0.19 -13.75 -15.16
N ARG A 49 -1.03 -13.29 -15.50
CA ARG A 49 -2.24 -14.13 -15.50
C ARG A 49 -2.38 -14.98 -16.75
N GLU A 50 -1.89 -14.50 -17.88
CA GLU A 50 -1.98 -15.20 -19.17
C GLU A 50 -0.84 -16.21 -19.37
N ASP A 51 0.18 -16.18 -18.52
CA ASP A 51 1.29 -17.13 -18.59
C ASP A 51 0.81 -18.57 -18.33
N LYS A 52 1.26 -19.50 -19.18
CA LYS A 52 0.73 -20.87 -19.27
C LYS A 52 1.08 -21.79 -18.08
N GLY A 53 1.63 -21.24 -17.00
CA GLY A 53 1.84 -21.91 -15.71
C GLY A 53 1.18 -21.21 -14.51
N ALA A 54 0.43 -20.12 -14.73
CA ALA A 54 -0.04 -19.21 -13.68
C ALA A 54 -1.33 -19.64 -12.97
N GLY A 55 -1.56 -20.95 -12.78
CA GLY A 55 -2.68 -21.49 -12.00
C GLY A 55 -2.60 -21.20 -10.49
N LEU A 56 -1.59 -20.44 -10.06
CA LEU A 56 -1.38 -20.03 -8.67
C LEU A 56 -2.06 -18.68 -8.41
N PRO A 57 -2.59 -18.46 -7.20
CA PRO A 57 -3.16 -17.16 -6.83
C PRO A 57 -2.10 -16.06 -6.82
N VAL A 58 -2.51 -14.82 -7.11
CA VAL A 58 -1.65 -13.62 -7.04
C VAL A 58 -2.02 -12.78 -5.85
N GLY A 59 -1.00 -12.40 -5.10
CA GLY A 59 -1.06 -11.32 -4.12
C GLY A 59 -0.43 -10.05 -4.66
N VAL A 60 -1.00 -8.90 -4.32
CA VAL A 60 -0.38 -7.60 -4.56
C VAL A 60 -0.22 -6.86 -3.24
N ALA A 61 1.02 -6.48 -2.92
CA ALA A 61 1.35 -5.66 -1.77
C ALA A 61 1.76 -4.24 -2.24
N GLY A 62 1.08 -3.22 -1.76
CA GLY A 62 1.37 -1.82 -2.03
C GLY A 62 1.95 -1.11 -0.81
N PHE A 63 2.95 -0.26 -1.00
CA PHE A 63 3.57 0.52 0.08
C PHE A 63 3.62 1.98 -0.31
N CYS A 64 3.26 2.91 0.59
CA CYS A 64 3.28 4.35 0.31
C CYS A 64 2.49 4.66 -0.98
N TRP A 65 3.13 5.21 -2.00
CA TRP A 65 2.51 5.52 -3.29
C TRP A 65 1.89 4.29 -3.98
N GLY A 66 2.48 3.10 -3.80
CA GLY A 66 1.98 1.85 -4.36
C GLY A 66 0.70 1.36 -3.69
N GLY A 67 0.33 1.93 -2.54
CA GLY A 67 -0.90 1.61 -1.84
C GLY A 67 -2.15 1.95 -2.65
N LEU A 68 -2.12 3.04 -3.43
CA LEU A 68 -3.19 3.37 -4.37
C LEU A 68 -3.36 2.26 -5.41
N HIS A 69 -2.28 1.73 -5.98
CA HIS A 69 -2.37 0.64 -6.96
C HIS A 69 -2.99 -0.62 -6.36
N ALA A 70 -2.55 -1.03 -5.17
CA ALA A 70 -3.12 -2.18 -4.48
C ALA A 70 -4.62 -2.01 -4.22
N VAL A 71 -5.05 -0.83 -3.75
CA VAL A 71 -6.46 -0.51 -3.52
C VAL A 71 -7.25 -0.46 -4.82
N THR A 72 -6.77 0.22 -5.86
CA THR A 72 -7.47 0.32 -7.14
C THR A 72 -7.61 -1.04 -7.84
N LEU A 73 -6.65 -1.95 -7.69
CA LEU A 73 -6.76 -3.31 -8.21
C LEU A 73 -7.88 -4.12 -7.55
N THR A 74 -8.35 -3.71 -6.36
CA THR A 74 -9.51 -4.32 -5.72
C THR A 74 -10.84 -3.90 -6.33
N HIS A 75 -10.85 -2.83 -7.13
CA HIS A 75 -12.06 -2.30 -7.75
C HIS A 75 -12.50 -3.18 -8.92
N GLU A 76 -13.81 -3.29 -9.14
CA GLU A 76 -14.38 -3.95 -10.32
C GLU A 76 -14.33 -3.05 -11.54
N ARG A 77 -13.19 -3.08 -12.25
CA ARG A 77 -12.97 -2.30 -13.47
C ARG A 77 -12.59 -3.22 -14.63
N PRO A 78 -12.85 -2.81 -15.88
CA PRO A 78 -12.42 -3.59 -17.05
C PRO A 78 -10.90 -3.80 -17.11
N ASP A 79 -10.13 -2.79 -16.71
CA ASP A 79 -8.66 -2.82 -16.70
C ASP A 79 -8.05 -3.62 -15.55
N THR A 80 -8.86 -4.09 -14.58
CA THR A 80 -8.41 -4.95 -13.46
C THR A 80 -8.80 -6.42 -13.65
N LYS A 81 -9.13 -6.81 -14.89
CA LYS A 81 -9.46 -8.18 -15.29
C LYS A 81 -8.57 -8.64 -16.47
N ALA A 82 -8.25 -9.92 -16.50
CA ALA A 82 -7.58 -10.56 -17.63
C ALA A 82 -8.57 -10.79 -18.78
N SER A 83 -8.06 -11.19 -19.95
CA SER A 83 -8.85 -11.48 -21.16
C SER A 83 -9.94 -12.54 -20.96
N ASN A 84 -9.75 -13.45 -20.01
CA ASN A 84 -10.73 -14.48 -19.62
C ASN A 84 -11.75 -14.01 -18.57
N GLY A 85 -11.75 -12.74 -18.20
CA GLY A 85 -12.68 -12.15 -17.23
C GLY A 85 -12.29 -12.32 -15.76
N MET A 86 -11.25 -13.09 -15.45
CA MET A 86 -10.76 -13.25 -14.08
C MET A 86 -10.09 -11.98 -13.57
N PRO A 87 -10.13 -11.69 -12.26
CA PRO A 87 -9.28 -10.67 -11.64
C PRO A 87 -7.81 -10.81 -12.01
N LEU A 88 -7.10 -9.69 -12.14
CA LEU A 88 -5.65 -9.71 -12.34
C LEU A 88 -4.87 -10.17 -11.11
N ALA A 89 -5.48 -10.05 -9.92
CA ALA A 89 -4.96 -10.59 -8.68
C ALA A 89 -6.09 -10.93 -7.70
N ASP A 90 -5.80 -11.79 -6.74
CA ASP A 90 -6.77 -12.47 -5.88
C ASP A 90 -6.83 -11.87 -4.48
N ALA A 91 -5.69 -11.38 -3.98
CA ALA A 91 -5.57 -10.82 -2.63
C ALA A 91 -4.70 -9.57 -2.64
N PHE A 92 -5.04 -8.63 -1.76
CA PHE A 92 -4.38 -7.33 -1.71
C PHE A 92 -3.96 -6.98 -0.29
N TYR A 93 -2.80 -6.35 -0.18
CA TYR A 93 -2.30 -5.77 1.06
C TYR A 93 -1.78 -4.37 0.77
N THR A 94 -1.94 -3.45 1.71
CA THR A 94 -1.32 -2.14 1.64
C THR A 94 -0.81 -1.67 2.99
N ALA A 95 0.38 -1.09 3.02
CA ALA A 95 0.95 -0.47 4.20
C ALA A 95 1.20 1.03 3.98
N HIS A 96 0.75 1.84 4.95
CA HIS A 96 0.83 3.30 4.95
C HIS A 96 0.52 3.91 3.57
N PRO A 97 -0.65 3.61 2.97
CA PRO A 97 -0.98 4.05 1.62
C PRO A 97 -0.96 5.58 1.47
N SER A 98 -0.60 6.03 0.27
CA SER A 98 -0.67 7.44 -0.13
C SER A 98 -1.65 7.64 -1.28
N ASN A 99 -2.13 8.87 -1.43
CA ASN A 99 -2.99 9.32 -2.54
C ASN A 99 -4.36 8.62 -2.62
N LEU A 100 -4.85 8.04 -1.52
CA LEU A 100 -6.22 7.54 -1.44
C LEU A 100 -7.19 8.70 -1.19
N THR A 101 -8.28 8.70 -1.94
CA THR A 101 -9.44 9.55 -1.70
C THR A 101 -10.44 8.79 -0.85
N VAL A 102 -10.53 9.16 0.43
CA VAL A 102 -11.53 8.62 1.36
C VAL A 102 -12.75 9.54 1.34
N PRO A 103 -13.97 9.05 1.07
CA PRO A 103 -14.36 7.64 1.09
C PRO A 103 -14.28 6.88 -0.25
N SER A 104 -14.22 7.57 -1.39
CA SER A 104 -14.52 6.97 -2.71
C SER A 104 -13.68 5.74 -3.06
N ASP A 105 -12.37 5.76 -2.80
CA ASP A 105 -11.49 4.63 -3.13
C ASP A 105 -11.74 3.43 -2.21
N ILE A 106 -12.19 3.66 -0.98
CA ILE A 106 -12.48 2.61 0.01
C ILE A 106 -13.85 1.98 -0.28
N GLU A 107 -14.85 2.79 -0.64
CA GLU A 107 -16.19 2.31 -1.01
C GLU A 107 -16.15 1.43 -2.26
N ALA A 108 -15.25 1.73 -3.20
CA ALA A 108 -15.07 0.97 -4.44
C ALA A 108 -14.36 -0.39 -4.26
N ILE A 109 -13.89 -0.73 -3.06
CA ILE A 109 -13.25 -2.03 -2.78
C ILE A 109 -14.27 -3.16 -2.97
N LYS A 110 -13.91 -4.12 -3.83
CA LYS A 110 -14.71 -5.30 -4.19
C LYS A 110 -13.94 -6.63 -4.10
N ARG A 111 -12.69 -6.60 -3.65
CA ARG A 111 -11.82 -7.78 -3.53
C ARG A 111 -11.07 -7.74 -2.20
N PRO A 112 -10.59 -8.90 -1.69
CA PRO A 112 -10.01 -8.96 -0.36
C PRO A 112 -8.82 -8.04 -0.15
N LEU A 113 -8.87 -7.20 0.88
CA LEU A 113 -7.83 -6.21 1.18
C LEU A 113 -7.50 -6.15 2.67
N SER A 114 -6.20 -6.20 3.00
CA SER A 114 -5.70 -5.85 4.33
C SER A 114 -4.91 -4.54 4.30
N ILE A 115 -5.19 -3.66 5.25
CA ILE A 115 -4.59 -2.32 5.39
C ILE A 115 -3.81 -2.26 6.71
N ALA A 116 -2.53 -1.93 6.62
CA ALA A 116 -1.67 -1.58 7.75
C ALA A 116 -1.44 -0.07 7.77
N ILE A 117 -1.84 0.63 8.82
CA ILE A 117 -1.75 2.10 8.86
C ILE A 117 -1.44 2.60 10.28
N GLY A 118 -0.68 3.68 10.39
CA GLY A 118 -0.40 4.33 11.67
C GLY A 118 -1.41 5.42 12.00
N ASP A 119 -1.66 5.67 13.28
CA ASP A 119 -2.48 6.79 13.74
C ASP A 119 -1.75 8.16 13.71
N LYS A 120 -0.42 8.15 13.53
CA LYS A 120 0.43 9.32 13.32
C LYS A 120 0.93 9.43 11.87
N ASP A 121 0.24 8.80 10.93
CA ASP A 121 0.53 8.96 9.51
C ASP A 121 0.18 10.39 9.05
N ALA A 122 1.17 11.08 8.49
CA ALA A 122 1.01 12.46 8.02
C ALA A 122 0.38 12.57 6.62
N VAL A 123 0.25 11.46 5.89
CA VAL A 123 -0.29 11.39 4.53
C VAL A 123 -1.76 10.98 4.54
N MET A 124 -2.13 10.00 5.37
CA MET A 124 -3.53 9.60 5.59
C MET A 124 -3.92 9.92 7.02
N ALA A 125 -4.63 11.03 7.21
CA ALA A 125 -4.96 11.51 8.55
C ALA A 125 -5.84 10.50 9.33
N PHE A 126 -5.71 10.47 10.65
CA PHE A 126 -6.41 9.49 11.48
C PHE A 126 -7.94 9.49 11.31
N GLY A 127 -8.56 10.65 11.07
CA GLY A 127 -9.99 10.72 10.74
C GLY A 127 -10.37 9.95 9.47
N GLN A 128 -9.51 9.98 8.44
CA GLN A 128 -9.70 9.19 7.22
C GLN A 128 -9.48 7.69 7.49
N VAL A 129 -8.55 7.34 8.38
CA VAL A 129 -8.35 5.94 8.83
C VAL A 129 -9.60 5.41 9.51
N GLN A 130 -10.16 6.16 10.47
CA GLN A 130 -11.40 5.79 11.15
C GLN A 130 -12.57 5.67 10.18
N GLN A 131 -12.67 6.59 9.22
CA GLN A 131 -13.69 6.52 8.17
C GLN A 131 -13.53 5.27 7.30
N ALA A 132 -12.31 4.94 6.89
CA ALA A 132 -12.01 3.73 6.12
C ALA A 132 -12.36 2.46 6.91
N GLN A 133 -11.98 2.39 8.19
CA GLN A 133 -12.35 1.28 9.09
C GLN A 133 -13.87 1.10 9.16
N LYS A 134 -14.62 2.19 9.33
CA LYS A 134 -16.08 2.15 9.39
C LYS A 134 -16.70 1.65 8.08
N ILE A 135 -16.21 2.12 6.93
CA ILE A 135 -16.70 1.69 5.61
C ILE A 135 -16.44 0.20 5.42
N LEU A 136 -15.22 -0.26 5.71
CA LEU A 136 -14.81 -1.65 5.52
C LEU A 136 -15.49 -2.60 6.51
N ALA A 137 -15.68 -2.20 7.76
CA ALA A 137 -16.43 -2.99 8.74
C ALA A 137 -17.90 -3.22 8.35
N ASN A 138 -18.49 -2.35 7.53
CA ASN A 138 -19.85 -2.50 7.02
C ASN A 138 -19.94 -3.30 5.71
N LYS A 139 -18.80 -3.69 5.10
CA LYS A 139 -18.76 -4.53 3.90
C LYS A 139 -18.67 -6.00 4.28
N SER A 140 -19.82 -6.67 4.39
CA SER A 140 -19.88 -8.11 4.68
C SER A 140 -19.66 -9.00 3.46
N ASP A 141 -19.66 -8.42 2.25
CA ASP A 141 -19.51 -9.12 0.96
C ASP A 141 -18.05 -9.34 0.55
N VAL A 142 -17.10 -8.67 1.23
CA VAL A 142 -15.67 -8.73 0.91
C VAL A 142 -14.88 -8.89 2.20
N ASP A 143 -13.97 -9.86 2.24
CA ASP A 143 -13.06 -10.05 3.38
C ASP A 143 -12.05 -8.88 3.43
N THR A 144 -12.12 -8.07 4.47
CA THR A 144 -11.25 -6.90 4.62
C THR A 144 -10.74 -6.78 6.05
N GLU A 145 -9.53 -6.22 6.20
CA GLU A 145 -8.87 -6.05 7.48
C GLU A 145 -8.20 -4.68 7.53
N VAL A 146 -8.33 -3.97 8.65
CA VAL A 146 -7.61 -2.71 8.89
C VAL A 146 -6.98 -2.76 10.26
N VAL A 147 -5.66 -2.77 10.30
CA VAL A 147 -4.87 -2.74 11.53
C VAL A 147 -4.25 -1.36 11.69
N VAL A 148 -4.59 -0.71 12.81
CA VAL A 148 -4.03 0.58 13.20
C VAL A 148 -2.87 0.35 14.16
N TYR A 149 -1.68 0.82 13.81
CA TYR A 149 -0.47 0.74 14.61
C TYR A 149 -0.28 2.03 15.42
N PRO A 150 -0.49 2.03 16.75
CA PRO A 150 -0.47 3.26 17.55
C PRO A 150 0.93 3.89 17.62
N GLY A 151 1.03 5.18 17.33
CA GLY A 151 2.30 5.92 17.25
C GLY A 151 3.05 5.74 15.93
N ALA A 152 2.64 4.82 15.05
CA ALA A 152 3.34 4.58 13.80
C ALA A 152 3.17 5.77 12.84
N LYS A 153 4.28 6.16 12.21
CA LYS A 153 4.34 7.26 11.23
C LYS A 153 4.31 6.72 9.81
N HIS A 154 4.20 7.65 8.85
CA HIS A 154 4.26 7.29 7.45
C HIS A 154 5.59 6.59 7.09
N GLY A 155 5.50 5.43 6.44
CA GLY A 155 6.67 4.63 6.06
C GLY A 155 7.16 3.64 7.11
N PHE A 156 6.48 3.50 8.26
CA PHE A 156 6.90 2.60 9.35
C PHE A 156 7.20 1.17 8.89
N ALA A 157 6.44 0.65 7.91
CA ALA A 157 6.59 -0.71 7.39
C ALA A 157 7.80 -0.92 6.44
N VAL A 158 8.51 0.14 6.06
CA VAL A 158 9.66 0.07 5.14
C VAL A 158 10.90 0.84 5.61
N ARG A 159 10.74 1.82 6.52
CA ARG A 159 11.81 2.70 7.00
C ARG A 159 12.27 2.40 8.43
N ALA A 160 11.70 1.40 9.09
CA ALA A 160 12.11 1.04 10.45
C ALA A 160 13.62 0.82 10.52
N SER A 161 14.27 1.55 11.43
CA SER A 161 15.71 1.50 11.59
C SER A 161 16.14 0.17 12.18
N LYS A 162 16.88 -0.63 11.40
CA LYS A 162 17.52 -1.86 11.89
C LYS A 162 18.68 -1.57 12.87
N ALA A 163 19.08 -0.32 13.04
CA ALA A 163 20.15 0.07 13.95
C ALA A 163 19.72 0.03 15.43
N VAL A 164 18.41 0.09 15.70
CA VAL A 164 17.84 -0.11 17.04
C VAL A 164 16.84 -1.26 16.95
N PRO A 165 17.31 -2.52 17.10
CA PRO A 165 16.51 -3.73 16.90
C PRO A 165 15.20 -3.79 17.72
N ASP A 166 15.11 -3.03 18.82
CA ASP A 166 13.98 -3.07 19.74
C ASP A 166 13.12 -1.80 19.78
N SER A 167 13.32 -0.90 18.82
CA SER A 167 12.47 0.30 18.74
C SER A 167 11.00 -0.07 18.50
N GLN A 168 10.08 0.76 18.99
CA GLN A 168 8.65 0.57 18.75
C GLN A 168 8.35 0.49 17.24
N GLU A 169 9.03 1.32 16.42
CA GLU A 169 8.88 1.34 14.98
C GLU A 169 9.34 0.02 14.33
N THR A 170 10.42 -0.58 14.82
CA THR A 170 10.90 -1.90 14.38
C THR A 170 9.86 -2.98 14.63
N LYS A 171 9.31 -3.02 15.85
CA LYS A 171 8.27 -3.99 16.22
C LYS A 171 7.03 -3.84 15.35
N GLN A 172 6.58 -2.60 15.12
CA GLN A 172 5.42 -2.32 14.28
C GLN A 172 5.65 -2.72 12.81
N SER A 173 6.87 -2.51 12.29
CA SER A 173 7.24 -2.98 10.95
C SER A 173 7.19 -4.50 10.84
N GLU A 174 7.71 -5.23 11.82
CA GLU A 174 7.65 -6.69 11.86
C GLU A 174 6.22 -7.21 12.00
N GLU A 175 5.40 -6.54 12.81
CA GLU A 175 3.98 -6.86 12.95
C GLU A 175 3.20 -6.61 11.65
N ALA A 176 3.50 -5.53 10.93
CA ALA A 176 2.91 -5.25 9.62
C ALA A 176 3.33 -6.29 8.56
N GLU A 177 4.59 -6.75 8.60
CA GLU A 177 5.06 -7.86 7.76
C GLU A 177 4.31 -9.16 8.10
N LYS A 178 4.18 -9.50 9.39
CA LYS A 178 3.40 -10.66 9.85
C LYS A 178 1.93 -10.56 9.43
N GLN A 179 1.33 -9.37 9.50
CA GLN A 179 -0.02 -9.12 8.97
C GLN A 179 -0.10 -9.44 7.48
N ALA A 180 0.83 -8.94 6.65
CA ALA A 180 0.84 -9.23 5.21
C ALA A 180 0.98 -10.74 4.92
N ILE A 181 1.93 -11.42 5.57
CA ILE A 181 2.16 -12.85 5.37
C ILE A 181 0.92 -13.67 5.77
N SER A 182 0.39 -13.43 6.97
CA SER A 182 -0.79 -14.14 7.46
C SER A 182 -2.01 -13.87 6.60
N TRP A 183 -2.19 -12.62 6.13
CA TRP A 183 -3.23 -12.25 5.20
C TRP A 183 -3.15 -13.06 3.90
N PHE A 184 -2.01 -13.03 3.21
CA PHE A 184 -1.85 -13.74 1.94
C PHE A 184 -1.97 -15.25 2.11
N GLN A 185 -1.41 -15.84 3.18
CA GLN A 185 -1.59 -17.26 3.47
C GLN A 185 -3.07 -17.63 3.58
N ARG A 186 -3.86 -16.88 4.36
CA ARG A 186 -5.31 -17.13 4.47
C ARG A 186 -6.03 -17.02 3.12
N GLN A 187 -5.76 -15.95 2.36
CA GLN A 187 -6.44 -15.72 1.07
C GLN A 187 -6.05 -16.77 0.02
N PHE A 188 -4.78 -17.17 -0.05
CA PHE A 188 -4.33 -18.18 -1.02
C PHE A 188 -4.84 -19.58 -0.67
N GLU A 189 -4.92 -19.93 0.61
CA GLU A 189 -5.56 -21.18 1.02
C GLU A 189 -7.06 -21.20 0.70
N ALA A 190 -7.75 -20.06 0.83
CA ALA A 190 -9.14 -19.94 0.40
C ALA A 190 -9.29 -20.04 -1.13
N ALA A 191 -8.35 -19.46 -1.89
CA ALA A 191 -8.36 -19.49 -3.35
C ALA A 191 -8.10 -20.90 -3.92
N LYS A 192 -7.23 -21.70 -3.30
CA LYS A 192 -6.97 -23.11 -3.69
C LYS A 192 -8.19 -24.03 -3.58
N ARG A 193 -9.20 -23.63 -2.80
CA ARG A 193 -10.44 -24.41 -2.56
C ARG A 193 -11.56 -24.06 -3.54
N ARG A 194 -11.37 -23.06 -4.40
CA ARG A 194 -12.33 -22.63 -5.44
C ARG A 194 -11.98 -23.27 -6.77
#